data_AF-A0A965J7V1-F1
#
_entry.id   AF-A0A965J7V1-F1
#
_cell.length_a   1.000
_cell.length_b   1.000
_cell.length_c   1.000
_cell.angle_alpha   90.00
_cell.angle_beta   90.00
_cell.angle_gamma   90.00
#
_symmetry.space_group_name_H-M   'P 1'
#
loop_
_entity.id
_entity.type
_entity.pdbx_description
1 polymer ?
#
loop_
_entity_poly.entity_id
_entity_poly.type
_entity_poly.pdbx_seq_one_letter_code
_entity_poly.pdbx_strand_id
1 'polypeptide(L)'
;MGISEEKASLRTRYRHERKERYLEHSFEFLATTSEFQDAQVIASYISYGDEPDTKALNAALIKNGKVLLVPRINGDQLQWVQWSGDQESLTSKKKILEPTGDSYSELSEIQVIVVPALRIDRSGYRLGQGGGYYDRALPQL
;
A
#
# COMPACT_ATOMS: atom_id res chain seq x y z
N MET A 1 -7.43 -30.14 5.73
CA MET A 1 -7.50 -28.95 4.87
C MET A 1 -6.26 -28.12 5.11
N GLY A 2 -5.56 -27.71 4.06
CA GLY A 2 -4.33 -26.95 4.20
C GLY A 2 -4.62 -25.47 4.43
N ILE A 3 -3.81 -24.79 5.24
CA ILE A 3 -3.91 -23.34 5.52
C ILE A 3 -4.01 -22.49 4.22
N SER A 4 -3.40 -22.96 3.12
CA SER A 4 -3.46 -22.28 1.81
C SER A 4 -4.88 -22.28 1.21
N GLU A 5 -5.60 -23.38 1.36
CA GLU A 5 -6.96 -23.58 0.83
C GLU A 5 -7.99 -22.76 1.62
N GLU A 6 -7.83 -22.70 2.94
CA GLU A 6 -8.61 -21.82 3.83
C GLU A 6 -8.37 -20.34 3.51
N LYS A 7 -7.11 -19.91 3.30
CA LYS A 7 -6.82 -18.53 2.90
C LYS A 7 -7.39 -18.20 1.52
N ALA A 8 -7.43 -19.15 0.59
CA ALA A 8 -8.01 -18.94 -0.73
C ALA A 8 -9.53 -18.71 -0.64
N SER A 9 -10.25 -19.51 0.13
CA SER A 9 -11.69 -19.35 0.33
C SER A 9 -12.04 -18.02 1.01
N LEU A 10 -11.27 -17.65 2.04
CA LEU A 10 -11.41 -16.35 2.72
C LEU A 10 -11.17 -15.17 1.76
N ARG A 11 -10.17 -15.24 0.89
CA ARG A 11 -9.92 -14.18 -0.11
C ARG A 11 -11.09 -14.02 -1.06
N THR A 12 -11.65 -15.11 -1.57
CA THR A 12 -12.81 -15.06 -2.47
C THR A 12 -14.01 -14.40 -1.76
N ARG A 13 -14.30 -14.84 -0.53
CA ARG A 13 -15.38 -14.28 0.28
C ARG A 13 -15.19 -12.78 0.53
N TYR A 14 -14.03 -12.36 1.03
CA TYR A 14 -13.82 -10.96 1.39
C TYR A 14 -13.68 -10.02 0.19
N ARG A 15 -13.25 -10.51 -0.98
CA ARG A 15 -13.32 -9.74 -2.22
C ARG A 15 -14.77 -9.43 -2.60
N HIS A 16 -15.65 -10.43 -2.50
CA HIS A 16 -17.07 -10.25 -2.76
C HIS A 16 -17.70 -9.24 -1.78
N GLU A 17 -17.48 -9.46 -0.47
CA GLU A 17 -17.99 -8.58 0.58
C GLU A 17 -17.51 -7.13 0.38
N ARG A 18 -16.24 -6.95 0.04
CA ARG A 18 -15.63 -5.63 -0.21
C ARG A 18 -16.23 -4.94 -1.41
N LYS A 19 -16.50 -5.67 -2.49
CA LYS A 19 -17.14 -5.12 -3.69
C LYS A 19 -18.59 -4.70 -3.44
N GLU A 20 -19.33 -5.48 -2.64
CA GLU A 20 -20.73 -5.17 -2.30
C GLU A 20 -20.87 -4.04 -1.28
N ARG A 21 -19.90 -3.89 -0.37
CA ARG A 21 -19.95 -2.94 0.74
C ARG A 21 -18.92 -1.82 0.61
N TYR A 22 -18.41 -1.58 -0.60
CA TYR A 22 -17.46 -0.51 -0.81
C TYR A 22 -18.12 0.82 -0.47
N LEU A 23 -17.53 1.53 0.48
CA LEU A 23 -17.90 2.90 0.80
C LEU A 23 -16.65 3.74 0.58
N GLU A 24 -16.76 4.70 -0.33
CA GLU A 24 -15.71 5.67 -0.55
C GLU A 24 -15.47 6.45 0.75
N HIS A 25 -14.22 6.39 1.23
CA HIS A 25 -13.78 7.11 2.41
C HIS A 25 -12.43 7.74 2.11
N SER A 26 -12.32 9.04 2.40
CA SER A 26 -11.03 9.71 2.34
C SER A 26 -10.20 9.37 3.57
N PHE A 27 -8.97 8.93 3.34
CA PHE A 27 -7.97 8.72 4.39
C PHE A 27 -7.07 9.95 4.60
N GLU A 28 -7.43 11.09 4.02
CA GLU A 28 -6.65 12.34 4.15
C GLU A 28 -6.42 12.76 5.60
N PHE A 29 -7.38 12.50 6.50
CA PHE A 29 -7.24 12.82 7.92
C PHE A 29 -6.05 12.11 8.58
N LEU A 30 -5.55 11.00 8.02
CA LEU A 30 -4.34 10.35 8.55
C LEU A 30 -3.13 11.26 8.44
N ALA A 31 -3.06 12.13 7.43
CA ALA A 31 -1.98 13.10 7.29
C ALA A 31 -1.94 14.15 8.42
N THR A 32 -2.99 14.25 9.25
CA THR A 32 -3.06 15.17 10.38
C THR A 32 -2.78 14.50 11.73
N THR A 33 -2.59 13.18 11.77
CA THR A 33 -2.24 12.49 13.02
C THR A 33 -0.75 12.66 13.34
N SER A 34 -0.39 12.54 14.62
CA SER A 34 0.99 12.73 15.10
C SER A 34 1.98 11.81 14.37
N GLU A 35 1.59 10.56 14.13
CA GLU A 35 2.46 9.57 13.47
C GLU A 35 2.88 10.02 12.07
N PHE A 36 1.98 10.62 11.30
CA PHE A 36 2.28 11.12 9.95
C PHE A 36 2.91 12.51 9.97
N GLN A 37 2.62 13.33 10.98
CA GLN A 37 3.24 14.65 11.13
C GLN A 37 4.71 14.54 11.52
N ASP A 38 5.07 13.60 12.39
CA ASP A 38 6.43 13.38 12.88
C ASP A 38 7.31 12.60 11.88
N ALA A 39 6.70 11.82 10.99
CA ALA A 39 7.40 11.07 9.95
C ALA A 39 7.76 11.95 8.75
N GLN A 40 9.00 11.87 8.26
CA GLN A 40 9.48 12.56 7.07
C GLN A 40 9.46 11.66 5.83
N VAL A 41 9.87 10.38 5.99
CA VAL A 41 9.84 9.38 4.92
C VAL A 41 8.72 8.39 5.20
N ILE A 42 7.76 8.33 4.28
CA ILE A 42 6.52 7.56 4.43
C ILE A 42 6.32 6.69 3.21
N ALA A 43 6.13 5.40 3.43
CA ALA A 43 5.78 4.46 2.38
C ALA A 43 4.26 4.26 2.33
N SER A 44 3.67 4.39 1.15
CA SER A 44 2.25 4.15 0.90
C SER A 44 2.09 3.23 -0.31
N TYR A 45 0.88 3.10 -0.83
CA TYR A 45 0.61 2.38 -2.07
C TYR A 45 -0.32 3.19 -2.97
N ILE A 46 -0.34 2.82 -4.25
CA ILE A 46 -1.30 3.34 -5.22
C ILE A 46 -2.47 2.35 -5.25
N SER A 47 -3.61 2.77 -4.69
CA SER A 47 -4.80 1.94 -4.60
C SER A 47 -5.34 1.58 -5.98
N TYR A 48 -5.78 0.33 -6.14
CA TYR A 48 -6.41 -0.14 -7.38
C TYR A 48 -7.63 -1.03 -7.10
N GLY A 49 -8.57 -1.07 -8.05
CA GLY A 49 -9.80 -1.85 -7.90
C GLY A 49 -10.62 -1.40 -6.69
N ASP A 50 -10.99 -2.34 -5.84
CA ASP A 50 -11.84 -2.08 -4.66
C ASP A 50 -11.02 -1.70 -3.40
N GLU A 51 -9.70 -1.50 -3.51
CA GLU A 51 -8.84 -1.10 -2.38
C GLU A 51 -9.25 0.26 -1.77
N PRO A 52 -8.91 0.55 -0.50
CA PRO A 52 -9.21 1.85 0.08
C PRO A 52 -8.42 2.92 -0.70
N ASP A 53 -9.10 3.98 -1.11
CA ASP A 53 -8.51 5.02 -1.95
C ASP A 53 -7.43 5.80 -1.20
N THR A 54 -6.19 5.70 -1.66
CA THR A 54 -5.04 6.40 -1.09
C THR A 54 -4.70 7.70 -1.79
N LYS A 55 -5.42 8.10 -2.86
CA LYS A 55 -5.08 9.30 -3.65
C LYS A 55 -5.05 10.57 -2.80
N ALA A 56 -6.11 10.81 -2.02
CA ALA A 56 -6.22 12.00 -1.18
C ALA A 56 -5.13 12.02 -0.08
N LEU A 57 -4.87 10.87 0.55
CA LEU A 57 -3.78 10.73 1.52
C LEU A 57 -2.42 11.03 0.88
N ASN A 58 -2.09 10.36 -0.23
CA ASN A 58 -0.82 10.52 -0.91
C ASN A 58 -0.58 11.98 -1.35
N ALA A 59 -1.61 12.64 -1.89
CA ALA A 59 -1.54 14.05 -2.25
C ALA A 59 -1.30 14.95 -1.04
N ALA A 60 -1.96 14.68 0.10
CA ALA A 60 -1.74 15.43 1.34
C ALA A 60 -0.33 15.25 1.91
N LEU A 61 0.22 14.03 1.86
CA LEU A 61 1.59 13.77 2.32
C LEU A 61 2.61 14.54 1.48
N ILE A 62 2.48 14.51 0.15
CA ILE A 62 3.36 15.27 -0.76
C ILE A 62 3.22 16.78 -0.49
N LYS A 63 1.99 17.28 -0.36
CA LYS A 63 1.72 18.69 -0.05
C LYS A 63 2.34 19.15 1.27
N ASN A 64 2.39 18.25 2.26
CA ASN A 64 3.04 18.50 3.55
C ASN A 64 4.57 18.36 3.51
N GLY A 65 5.18 18.24 2.33
CA GLY A 65 6.63 18.16 2.15
C GLY A 65 7.24 16.83 2.58
N LYS A 66 6.43 15.78 2.69
CA LYS A 66 6.90 14.43 3.04
C LYS A 66 7.52 13.73 1.83
N VAL A 67 8.50 12.87 2.07
CA VAL A 67 9.04 11.97 1.06
C VAL A 67 8.10 10.76 0.98
N LEU A 68 7.30 10.72 -0.09
CA LEU A 68 6.37 9.62 -0.33
C LEU A 68 7.04 8.53 -1.18
N LEU A 69 7.12 7.32 -0.64
CA LEU A 69 7.55 6.13 -1.37
C LEU A 69 6.35 5.27 -1.76
N VAL A 70 6.32 4.80 -2.99
CA VAL A 70 5.31 3.84 -3.47
C VAL A 70 5.98 2.60 -4.07
N PRO A 71 5.36 1.42 -3.96
CA PRO A 71 6.00 0.16 -4.33
C PRO A 71 5.93 -0.09 -5.84
N ARG A 72 6.98 -0.71 -6.37
CA ARG A 72 7.06 -1.32 -7.70
C ARG A 72 7.40 -2.80 -7.57
N ILE A 73 6.75 -3.66 -8.36
CA ILE A 73 7.09 -5.08 -8.37
C ILE A 73 8.28 -5.33 -9.30
N ASN A 74 9.37 -5.84 -8.72
CA ASN A 74 10.54 -6.32 -9.45
C ASN A 74 10.76 -7.81 -9.15
N GLY A 75 10.37 -8.68 -10.09
CA GLY A 75 10.34 -10.13 -9.87
C GLY A 75 9.40 -10.50 -8.72
N ASP A 76 9.97 -11.10 -7.67
CA ASP A 76 9.24 -11.52 -6.46
C ASP A 76 9.36 -10.53 -5.28
N GLN A 77 10.03 -9.39 -5.48
CA GLN A 77 10.29 -8.39 -4.47
C GLN A 77 9.57 -7.05 -4.74
N LEU A 78 9.35 -6.28 -3.66
CA LEU A 78 8.94 -4.88 -3.76
C LEU A 78 10.17 -4.00 -3.72
N GLN A 79 10.25 -3.08 -4.67
CA GLN A 79 11.15 -1.94 -4.60
C GLN A 79 10.34 -0.71 -4.24
N TRP A 80 10.88 0.13 -3.37
CA TRP A 80 10.27 1.40 -3.02
C TRP A 80 10.84 2.48 -3.94
N VAL A 81 9.98 3.32 -4.51
CA VAL A 81 10.38 4.41 -5.41
C VAL A 81 9.75 5.68 -4.89
N GLN A 82 10.54 6.75 -4.81
CA GLN A 82 10.02 8.04 -4.43
C GLN A 82 9.08 8.56 -5.51
N TRP A 83 7.88 8.98 -5.11
CA TRP A 83 6.86 9.47 -6.00
C TRP A 83 6.46 10.90 -5.65
N SER A 84 6.51 11.78 -6.65
CA SER A 84 6.21 13.21 -6.51
C SER A 84 4.72 13.55 -6.68
N GLY A 85 3.86 12.55 -6.93
CA GLY A 85 2.45 12.76 -7.24
C GLY A 85 2.14 12.89 -8.73
N ASP A 86 3.19 12.95 -9.57
CA ASP A 86 3.05 13.02 -11.02
C ASP A 86 2.50 11.71 -11.58
N GLN A 87 1.36 11.78 -12.27
CA GLN A 87 0.72 10.62 -12.89
C GLN A 87 1.50 10.13 -14.12
N GLU A 88 2.28 10.99 -14.79
CA GLU A 88 3.10 10.59 -15.94
C GLU A 88 4.27 9.69 -15.51
N SER A 89 4.70 9.83 -14.25
CA SER A 89 5.69 8.93 -13.66
C SER A 89 5.13 7.55 -13.30
N LEU A 90 3.83 7.27 -13.52
CA LEU A 90 3.21 5.97 -13.28
C LEU A 90 2.97 5.21 -14.57
N THR A 91 3.35 3.93 -14.60
CA THR A 91 3.08 3.01 -15.71
C THR A 91 2.07 1.95 -15.31
N SER A 92 1.15 1.60 -16.22
CA SER A 92 0.18 0.54 -15.99
C SER A 92 0.79 -0.82 -16.26
N LYS A 93 0.84 -1.67 -15.23
CA LYS A 93 1.29 -3.07 -15.34
C LYS A 93 0.21 -3.98 -14.80
N LYS A 94 -0.44 -4.73 -15.70
CA LYS A 94 -1.60 -5.58 -15.41
C LYS A 94 -2.79 -4.77 -14.86
N LYS A 95 -2.97 -4.75 -13.53
CA LYS A 95 -4.10 -4.11 -12.83
C LYS A 95 -3.65 -2.99 -11.89
N ILE A 96 -2.34 -2.74 -11.81
CA ILE A 96 -1.73 -1.80 -10.86
C ILE A 96 -0.94 -0.74 -11.62
N LEU A 97 -0.87 0.45 -11.03
CA LEU A 97 0.05 1.50 -11.46
C LEU A 97 1.35 1.33 -10.67
N GLU A 98 2.48 1.30 -11.38
CA GLU A 98 3.80 1.23 -10.80
C GLU A 98 4.57 2.52 -11.07
N PRO A 99 5.34 3.04 -10.10
CA PRO A 99 6.19 4.20 -10.31
C PRO A 99 7.36 3.86 -11.24
N THR A 100 7.73 4.84 -12.07
CA THR A 100 8.96 4.85 -12.85
C THR A 100 10.05 5.58 -12.06
N GLY A 101 11.32 5.33 -12.40
CA GLY A 101 12.47 5.92 -11.70
C GLY A 101 13.25 4.92 -10.84
N ASP A 102 14.20 5.48 -10.09
CA ASP A 102 15.18 4.73 -9.31
C ASP A 102 14.60 4.21 -7.99
N SER A 103 15.07 3.05 -7.56
CA SER A 103 14.70 2.52 -6.25
C SER A 103 15.35 3.34 -5.14
N TYR A 104 14.56 3.67 -4.13
CA TYR A 104 15.03 4.28 -2.90
C TYR A 104 15.96 3.31 -2.16
N SER A 105 17.19 3.74 -1.89
CA SER A 105 18.22 2.90 -1.27
C SER A 105 18.16 2.90 0.26
N GLU A 106 17.72 3.99 0.87
CA GLU A 106 17.78 4.20 2.33
C GLU A 106 16.50 3.74 3.03
N LEU A 107 16.16 2.46 2.86
CA LEU A 107 14.91 1.89 3.40
C LEU A 107 14.76 2.04 4.92
N SER A 108 15.87 2.13 5.66
CA SER A 108 15.89 2.38 7.11
C SER A 108 15.38 3.75 7.52
N GLU A 109 15.25 4.70 6.59
CA GLU A 109 14.67 6.02 6.86
C GLU A 109 13.14 5.99 6.90
N ILE A 110 12.50 4.92 6.43
CA ILE A 110 11.04 4.81 6.42
C ILE A 110 10.52 4.75 7.85
N GLN A 111 9.76 5.78 8.25
CA GLN A 111 9.22 5.90 9.60
C GLN A 111 7.78 5.40 9.72
N VAL A 112 7.01 5.47 8.62
CA VAL A 112 5.61 5.04 8.56
C VAL A 112 5.36 4.28 7.26
N ILE A 113 4.63 3.17 7.34
CA ILE A 113 4.17 2.40 6.18
C ILE A 113 2.66 2.22 6.23
N VAL A 114 1.98 2.62 5.14
CA VAL A 114 0.59 2.26 4.87
C VAL A 114 0.57 0.94 4.08
N VAL A 115 0.11 -0.12 4.73
CA VAL A 115 0.07 -1.47 4.14
C VAL A 115 -1.33 -1.80 3.62
N PRO A 116 -1.49 -2.19 2.33
CA PRO A 116 -2.78 -2.63 1.82
C PRO A 116 -3.17 -3.97 2.43
N ALA A 117 -4.46 -4.12 2.73
CA ALA A 117 -5.04 -5.33 3.29
C ALA A 117 -6.43 -5.60 2.70
N LEU A 118 -6.74 -6.87 2.46
CA LEU A 118 -8.10 -7.31 2.14
C LEU A 118 -8.94 -7.41 3.42
N ARG A 119 -8.32 -7.92 4.49
CA ARG A 119 -8.90 -7.98 5.83
C ARG A 119 -7.79 -7.94 6.88
N ILE A 120 -8.09 -7.35 8.02
CA ILE A 120 -7.26 -7.38 9.22
C ILE A 120 -8.16 -7.86 10.36
N ASP A 121 -7.65 -8.74 11.23
CA ASP A 121 -8.35 -9.11 12.45
C ASP A 121 -7.90 -8.28 13.66
N ARG A 122 -8.56 -8.47 14.81
CA ARG A 122 -8.24 -7.73 16.04
C ARG A 122 -6.88 -8.09 16.64
N SER A 123 -6.29 -9.21 16.24
CA SER A 123 -4.97 -9.65 16.67
C SER A 123 -3.87 -9.11 15.75
N GLY A 124 -4.23 -8.35 14.70
CA GLY A 124 -3.28 -7.78 13.75
C GLY A 124 -2.91 -8.72 12.60
N TYR A 125 -3.55 -9.89 12.45
CA TYR A 125 -3.31 -10.75 11.30
C TYR A 125 -3.89 -10.12 10.04
N ARG A 126 -3.02 -9.95 9.05
CA ARG A 126 -3.36 -9.38 7.74
C ARG A 126 -3.60 -10.47 6.72
N LEU A 127 -4.72 -10.39 6.01
CA LEU A 127 -4.96 -11.14 4.79
C LEU A 127 -4.73 -10.21 3.58
N GLY A 128 -3.66 -10.47 2.81
CA GLY A 128 -3.39 -9.79 1.54
C GLY A 128 -3.99 -10.50 0.32
N GLN A 129 -3.72 -9.95 -0.87
CA GLN A 129 -4.24 -10.47 -2.15
C GLN A 129 -3.67 -11.85 -2.57
N GLY A 130 -2.60 -12.31 -1.93
CA GLY A 130 -2.01 -13.64 -2.16
C GLY A 130 -0.61 -13.65 -2.80
N GLY A 131 -0.11 -12.51 -3.30
CA GLY A 131 1.24 -12.43 -3.88
C GLY A 131 2.38 -12.48 -2.85
N GLY A 132 2.09 -12.25 -1.57
CA GLY A 132 3.10 -12.29 -0.48
C GLY A 132 4.17 -11.19 -0.54
N TYR A 133 4.00 -10.20 -1.43
CA TYR A 133 4.98 -9.13 -1.66
C TYR A 133 5.29 -8.33 -0.39
N TYR A 134 4.25 -7.85 0.32
CA TYR A 134 4.42 -7.15 1.58
C TYR A 134 4.95 -8.03 2.72
N ASP A 135 4.59 -9.32 2.74
CA ASP A 135 5.08 -10.24 3.77
C ASP A 135 6.59 -10.50 3.62
N ARG A 136 7.12 -10.40 2.39
CA ARG A 136 8.56 -10.45 2.10
C ARG A 136 9.27 -9.11 2.27
N ALA A 137 8.59 -8.00 2.02
CA ALA A 137 9.18 -6.67 2.08
C ALA A 137 9.29 -6.13 3.51
N LEU A 138 8.25 -6.27 4.34
CA LEU A 138 8.20 -5.69 5.69
C LEU A 138 9.36 -6.14 6.61
N PRO A 139 9.83 -7.41 6.58
CA PRO A 139 10.98 -7.82 7.39
C PRO A 139 12.34 -7.23 6.95
N GLN A 140 12.39 -6.53 5.80
CA GLN A 140 13.61 -5.94 5.25
C GLN A 140 13.67 -4.41 5.44
N LEU A 141 12.70 -3.84 6.17
CA LEU A 141 12.54 -2.41 6.42
C LEU A 141 12.93 -2.06 7.86
#